data_AF-A0A9D2KR34-F1
#
_entry.id   AF-A0A9D2KR34-F1
#
_cell.length_a   1.000
_cell.length_b   1.000
_cell.length_c   1.000
_cell.angle_alpha   90.00
_cell.angle_beta   90.00
_cell.angle_gamma   90.00
#
_symmetry.space_group_name_H-M   'P 1'
#
loop_
_entity.id
_entity.type
_entity.pdbx_description
1 polymer ?
#
loop_
_entity_poly.entity_id
_entity_poly.type
_entity_poly.pdbx_seq_one_letter_code
_entity_poly.pdbx_strand_id
1 'polypeptide(L)'
;MTGILKRLGALLRPKPDGTQGQAAAAAPATGLLIFDQTGEVIRAERCLREAGFAVEVKGPPPQLQTGCDMVVVFPLLRQAGVLDCLRQAGLEPREAAVVADTLLEPVSLCQIKRLDHWLMVRAANMKITVDTRDRRIVNISGGGCPDVPWLAHELCGTRLDEAPEPLRIGQTLCCYSLQKAFEEARRQLACGA
;
A
#
# COMPACT_ATOMS: atom_id res chain seq x y z
N MET A 1 41.84 74.30 -16.53
CA MET A 1 40.79 75.16 -15.95
C MET A 1 39.86 74.28 -15.13
N THR A 2 39.82 74.52 -13.81
CA THR A 2 38.65 74.42 -12.91
C THR A 2 37.69 73.24 -13.13
N GLY A 3 37.55 72.25 -12.26
CA GLY A 3 37.45 72.31 -10.80
C GLY A 3 36.04 71.90 -10.37
N ILE A 4 35.95 71.05 -9.33
CA ILE A 4 34.85 71.03 -8.33
C ILE A 4 33.49 70.50 -8.87
N LEU A 5 33.02 69.30 -8.50
CA LEU A 5 32.37 69.04 -7.21
C LEU A 5 32.33 67.55 -6.85
N LYS A 6 32.59 67.33 -5.56
CA LYS A 6 32.46 66.11 -4.76
C LYS A 6 30.99 65.86 -4.36
N ARG A 7 30.68 64.57 -4.20
CA ARG A 7 29.77 63.96 -3.19
C ARG A 7 28.26 64.26 -3.28
N LEU A 8 27.45 63.22 -3.45
CA LEU A 8 26.69 62.52 -2.39
C LEU A 8 25.76 61.48 -3.05
N GLY A 9 25.63 60.29 -2.46
CA GLY A 9 24.61 59.31 -2.88
C GLY A 9 25.07 57.86 -2.90
N ALA A 10 25.70 57.40 -1.81
CA ALA A 10 25.66 55.97 -1.50
C ALA A 10 24.22 55.61 -1.16
N LEU A 11 23.56 54.80 -1.97
CA LEU A 11 22.46 53.89 -1.61
C LEU A 11 21.86 53.42 -2.94
N LEU A 12 22.19 52.19 -3.34
CA LEU A 12 21.43 51.27 -4.20
C LEU A 12 22.40 50.15 -4.63
N ARG A 13 22.75 49.29 -3.67
CA ARG A 13 23.14 47.92 -3.99
C ARG A 13 21.84 47.12 -4.01
N PRO A 14 21.44 46.51 -5.14
CA PRO A 14 20.32 45.58 -5.12
C PRO A 14 20.70 44.40 -4.21
N LYS A 15 19.85 44.17 -3.20
CA LYS A 15 19.86 42.99 -2.35
C LYS A 15 19.54 41.79 -3.26
N PRO A 16 20.29 40.67 -3.20
CA PRO A 16 19.84 39.47 -3.88
C PRO A 16 18.60 38.98 -3.14
N ASP A 17 17.44 39.08 -3.78
CA ASP A 17 16.20 38.52 -3.27
C ASP A 17 16.32 37.00 -3.25
N GLY A 18 16.58 36.49 -2.05
CA GLY A 18 16.37 35.10 -1.72
C GLY A 18 14.88 34.84 -1.62
N THR A 19 14.31 34.15 -2.60
CA THR A 19 13.25 33.14 -2.42
C THR A 19 13.10 32.35 -3.72
N GLN A 20 14.11 31.56 -4.06
CA GLN A 20 13.84 30.37 -4.87
C GLN A 20 13.17 29.37 -3.93
N GLY A 21 11.83 29.47 -3.85
CA GLY A 21 11.03 28.38 -3.32
C GLY A 21 11.38 27.14 -4.11
N GLN A 22 12.06 26.19 -3.48
CA GLN A 22 12.10 24.82 -3.95
C GLN A 22 10.63 24.41 -4.07
N ALA A 23 10.12 24.28 -5.29
CA ALA A 23 8.89 23.57 -5.55
C ALA A 23 9.16 22.15 -5.08
N ALA A 24 8.78 21.86 -3.83
CA ALA A 24 8.65 20.50 -3.36
C ALA A 24 7.81 19.78 -4.41
N ALA A 25 8.40 18.79 -5.09
CA ALA A 25 7.69 17.99 -6.06
C ALA A 25 6.42 17.50 -5.38
N ALA A 26 5.26 17.99 -5.83
CA ALA A 26 3.98 17.62 -5.24
C ALA A 26 3.90 16.09 -5.28
N ALA A 27 3.64 15.48 -4.11
CA ALA A 27 3.49 14.03 -4.03
C ALA A 27 2.46 13.60 -5.09
N PRO A 28 2.73 12.52 -5.85
CA PRO A 28 1.84 12.10 -6.92
C PRO A 28 0.45 11.86 -6.34
N ALA A 29 -0.52 12.62 -6.83
CA ALA A 29 -1.90 12.51 -6.37
C ALA A 29 -2.40 11.09 -6.58
N THR A 30 -3.05 10.55 -5.55
CA THR A 30 -3.45 9.14 -5.47
C THR A 30 -4.97 9.06 -5.41
N GLY A 31 -5.55 8.09 -6.12
CA GLY A 31 -6.97 7.77 -6.06
C GLY A 31 -7.24 6.51 -5.25
N LEU A 32 -8.41 6.45 -4.62
CA LEU A 32 -8.91 5.31 -3.86
C LEU A 32 -10.21 4.82 -4.47
N LEU A 33 -10.32 3.51 -4.64
CA LEU A 33 -11.58 2.85 -4.97
C LEU A 33 -12.08 2.13 -3.72
N ILE A 34 -13.29 2.51 -3.32
CA ILE A 34 -13.98 1.99 -2.15
C ILE A 34 -15.08 1.06 -2.64
N PHE A 35 -15.10 -0.15 -2.09
CA PHE A 35 -16.09 -1.18 -2.40
C PHE A 35 -16.77 -1.63 -1.11
N ASP A 36 -18.01 -2.09 -1.21
CA ASP A 36 -18.75 -2.58 -0.05
C ASP A 36 -18.25 -3.97 0.38
N GLN A 37 -17.74 -4.77 -0.56
CA GLN A 37 -17.28 -6.14 -0.28
C GLN A 37 -15.80 -6.36 -0.64
N THR A 38 -15.11 -7.05 0.27
CA THR A 38 -13.74 -7.55 0.07
C THR A 38 -13.56 -8.33 -1.26
N GLY A 39 -14.54 -9.13 -1.65
CA GLY A 39 -14.49 -9.89 -2.92
C GLY A 39 -14.41 -8.99 -4.16
N GLU A 40 -15.02 -7.81 -4.13
CA GLU A 40 -14.98 -6.83 -5.22
C GLU A 40 -13.61 -6.18 -5.32
N VAL A 41 -12.98 -5.85 -4.17
CA VAL A 41 -11.61 -5.33 -4.12
C VAL A 41 -10.64 -6.30 -4.79
N ILE A 42 -10.75 -7.61 -4.50
CA ILE A 42 -9.88 -8.64 -5.08
C ILE A 42 -10.10 -8.76 -6.58
N ARG A 43 -11.36 -8.76 -7.04
CA ARG A 43 -11.69 -8.80 -8.47
C ARG A 43 -11.17 -7.55 -9.19
N ALA A 44 -11.32 -6.38 -8.57
CA ALA A 44 -10.84 -5.10 -9.09
C ALA A 44 -9.31 -5.08 -9.19
N GLU A 45 -8.58 -5.48 -8.14
CA GLU A 45 -7.13 -5.58 -8.17
C GLU A 45 -6.67 -6.47 -9.33
N ARG A 46 -7.24 -7.67 -9.44
CA ARG A 46 -6.90 -8.62 -10.51
C ARG A 46 -7.15 -8.03 -11.89
N CYS A 47 -8.36 -7.53 -12.13
CA CYS A 47 -8.77 -6.94 -13.40
C CYS A 47 -7.83 -5.79 -13.81
N LEU A 48 -7.54 -4.87 -12.89
CA LEU A 48 -6.70 -3.72 -13.14
C LEU A 48 -5.23 -4.11 -13.39
N ARG A 49 -4.71 -5.09 -12.65
CA ARG A 49 -3.34 -5.61 -12.87
C ARG A 49 -3.21 -6.32 -14.20
N GLU A 50 -4.20 -7.13 -14.60
CA GLU A 50 -4.25 -7.80 -15.90
C GLU A 50 -4.30 -6.78 -17.05
N ALA A 51 -4.97 -5.64 -16.84
CA ALA A 51 -4.98 -4.51 -17.77
C ALA A 51 -3.72 -3.62 -17.70
N GLY A 52 -2.72 -3.97 -16.87
CA GLY A 52 -1.44 -3.28 -16.78
C GLY A 52 -1.47 -1.98 -15.96
N PHE A 53 -2.50 -1.75 -15.15
CA PHE A 53 -2.52 -0.63 -14.21
C PHE A 53 -1.67 -0.93 -12.98
N ALA A 54 -0.87 0.05 -12.57
CA ALA A 54 -0.16 0.00 -11.30
C ALA A 54 -1.14 0.24 -10.14
N VAL A 55 -1.55 -0.84 -9.48
CA VAL A 55 -2.49 -0.78 -8.34
C VAL A 55 -1.99 -1.57 -7.14
N GLU A 56 -2.35 -1.07 -5.96
CA GLU A 56 -2.04 -1.69 -4.67
C GLU A 56 -3.31 -1.83 -3.84
N VAL A 57 -3.37 -2.85 -2.99
CA VAL A 57 -4.46 -3.01 -2.02
C VAL A 57 -3.97 -2.61 -0.64
N LYS A 58 -4.67 -1.65 -0.04
CA LYS A 58 -4.35 -1.09 1.30
C LYS A 58 -5.57 -1.15 2.21
N GLY A 59 -5.38 -0.86 3.50
CA GLY A 59 -6.50 -0.65 4.41
C GLY A 59 -7.17 0.70 4.14
N PRO A 60 -8.49 0.82 4.28
CA PRO A 60 -9.18 2.10 4.17
C PRO A 60 -8.70 3.07 5.26
N PRO A 61 -8.66 4.38 4.98
CA PRO A 61 -8.56 5.40 6.00
C PRO A 61 -9.62 5.21 7.10
N PRO A 62 -9.34 5.57 8.37
CA PRO A 62 -10.27 5.39 9.49
C PRO A 62 -11.69 5.95 9.24
N GLN A 63 -11.79 7.05 8.49
CA GLN A 63 -13.04 7.75 8.16
C GLN A 63 -13.91 6.96 7.17
N LEU A 64 -13.31 6.03 6.42
CA LEU A 64 -13.96 5.25 5.36
C LEU A 64 -14.17 3.78 5.74
N GLN A 65 -13.92 3.42 7.01
CA GLN A 65 -14.12 2.05 7.49
C GLN A 65 -15.62 1.73 7.64
N THR A 66 -16.20 1.15 6.61
CA THR A 66 -17.62 0.73 6.58
C THR A 66 -17.82 -0.78 6.66
N GLY A 67 -16.79 -1.53 7.09
CA GLY A 67 -16.84 -2.99 7.26
C GLY A 67 -16.01 -3.80 6.24
N CYS A 68 -15.56 -3.18 5.14
CA CYS A 68 -14.52 -3.73 4.28
C CYS A 68 -13.14 -3.29 4.80
N ASP A 69 -12.20 -4.23 4.94
CA ASP A 69 -10.85 -3.95 5.44
C ASP A 69 -9.88 -3.49 4.33
N MET A 70 -10.37 -3.27 3.10
CA MET A 70 -9.51 -3.03 1.93
C MET A 70 -10.04 -1.99 0.94
N VAL A 71 -9.10 -1.28 0.32
CA VAL A 71 -9.31 -0.35 -0.80
C VAL A 71 -8.28 -0.61 -1.90
N VAL A 72 -8.63 -0.29 -3.16
CA VAL A 72 -7.67 -0.29 -4.26
C VAL A 72 -7.11 1.12 -4.44
N VAL A 73 -5.79 1.22 -4.46
CA VAL A 73 -5.02 2.45 -4.59
C VAL A 73 -4.41 2.52 -5.98
N PHE A 74 -4.56 3.67 -6.66
CA PHE A 74 -4.07 3.85 -8.03
C PHE A 74 -3.56 5.29 -8.27
N PRO A 75 -2.67 5.53 -9.26
CA PRO A 75 -2.24 6.87 -9.63
C PRO A 75 -3.41 7.70 -10.18
N LEU A 76 -3.68 8.89 -9.62
CA LEU A 76 -4.86 9.69 -9.99
C LEU A 76 -4.90 10.03 -11.49
N LEU A 77 -3.73 10.24 -12.11
CA LEU A 77 -3.59 10.48 -13.55
C LEU A 77 -4.18 9.36 -14.43
N ARG A 78 -4.40 8.16 -13.87
CA ARG A 78 -4.96 6.99 -14.58
C ARG A 78 -6.45 6.79 -14.31
N GLN A 79 -7.12 7.68 -13.57
CA GLN A 79 -8.50 7.50 -13.10
C GLN A 79 -9.49 7.12 -14.21
N ALA A 80 -9.51 7.85 -15.33
CA ALA A 80 -10.43 7.58 -16.42
C ALA A 80 -10.29 6.13 -16.94
N GLY A 81 -9.06 5.71 -17.22
CA GLY A 81 -8.78 4.35 -17.69
C GLY A 81 -9.07 3.27 -16.65
N VAL A 82 -8.81 3.54 -15.37
CA VAL A 82 -9.14 2.63 -14.26
C VAL A 82 -10.65 2.43 -14.16
N LEU A 83 -11.43 3.51 -14.15
CA LEU A 83 -12.89 3.43 -14.05
C LEU A 83 -13.53 2.79 -15.28
N ASP A 84 -13.02 3.08 -16.47
CA ASP A 84 -13.50 2.45 -17.70
C ASP A 84 -13.21 0.94 -17.74
N CYS A 85 -12.02 0.53 -17.29
CA CYS A 85 -11.64 -0.88 -17.17
C CYS A 85 -12.56 -1.63 -16.21
N LEU A 86 -12.85 -1.06 -15.03
CA LEU A 86 -13.76 -1.66 -14.06
C LEU A 86 -15.19 -1.76 -14.61
N ARG A 87 -15.68 -0.72 -15.28
CA ARG A 87 -17.02 -0.72 -15.89
C ARG A 87 -17.15 -1.83 -16.94
N GLN A 88 -16.13 -2.02 -17.78
CA GLN A 88 -16.11 -3.11 -18.77
C GLN A 88 -16.11 -4.50 -18.11
N ALA A 89 -15.56 -4.62 -16.90
CA ALA A 89 -15.57 -5.85 -16.10
C ALA A 89 -16.83 -6.01 -15.21
N GLY A 90 -17.79 -5.09 -15.29
CA GLY A 90 -18.99 -5.09 -14.44
C GLY A 90 -18.69 -4.89 -12.95
N LEU A 91 -17.66 -4.10 -12.65
CA LEU A 91 -17.30 -3.69 -11.28
C LEU A 91 -17.57 -2.20 -11.14
N GLU A 92 -18.43 -1.84 -10.18
CA GLU A 92 -18.72 -0.45 -9.86
C GLU A 92 -18.27 -0.17 -8.42
N PRO A 93 -17.20 0.63 -8.21
CA PRO A 93 -16.85 1.05 -6.87
C PRO A 93 -17.99 1.90 -6.30
N ARG A 94 -18.31 1.72 -5.02
CA ARG A 94 -19.27 2.56 -4.31
C ARG A 94 -18.85 4.03 -4.38
N GLU A 95 -17.56 4.27 -4.23
CA GLU A 95 -16.99 5.62 -4.28
C GLU A 95 -15.56 5.57 -4.82
N ALA A 96 -15.21 6.58 -5.63
CA ALA A 96 -13.85 6.86 -6.05
C ALA A 96 -13.40 8.19 -5.43
N ALA A 97 -12.53 8.11 -4.42
CA ALA A 97 -12.06 9.27 -3.67
C ALA A 97 -10.67 9.70 -4.13
N VAL A 98 -10.38 11.00 -4.03
CA VAL A 98 -9.05 11.56 -4.30
C VAL A 98 -8.35 11.83 -2.97
N VAL A 99 -7.13 11.32 -2.82
CA VAL A 99 -6.28 11.66 -1.67
C VAL A 99 -5.64 13.02 -1.96
N ALA A 100 -6.36 14.09 -1.62
CA ALA A 100 -5.89 15.46 -1.75
C ALA A 100 -5.27 16.01 -0.45
N ASP A 101 -5.63 15.41 0.71
CA ASP A 101 -5.19 15.81 2.05
C ASP A 101 -4.71 14.61 2.87
N THR A 102 -3.81 14.84 3.83
CA THR A 102 -3.26 13.85 4.79
C THR A 102 -4.32 13.03 5.55
N LEU A 103 -5.59 13.46 5.55
CA LEU A 103 -6.68 12.79 6.26
C LEU A 103 -7.19 11.52 5.56
N LEU A 104 -6.92 11.35 4.26
CA LEU A 104 -7.41 10.21 3.47
C LEU A 104 -6.27 9.27 3.03
N GLU A 105 -5.11 9.32 3.68
CA GLU A 105 -4.02 8.40 3.37
C GLU A 105 -4.38 6.96 3.75
N PRO A 106 -4.33 6.00 2.80
CA PRO A 106 -4.58 4.60 3.12
C PRO A 106 -3.54 4.08 4.10
N VAL A 107 -4.02 3.33 5.08
CA VAL A 107 -3.15 2.69 6.05
C VAL A 107 -2.57 1.40 5.49
N SER A 108 -1.45 0.96 6.05
CA SER A 108 -0.91 -0.36 5.75
C SER A 108 -1.98 -1.43 6.01
N LEU A 109 -2.28 -2.25 4.99
CA LEU A 109 -3.11 -3.45 5.16
C LEU A 109 -2.48 -4.42 6.16
N CYS A 110 -1.14 -4.44 6.20
CA CYS A 110 -0.39 -5.33 7.04
C CYS A 110 -0.03 -4.68 8.38
N GLN A 111 -0.30 -5.38 9.47
CA GLN A 111 0.20 -5.07 10.81
C GLN A 111 1.36 -6.00 11.14
N ILE A 112 2.48 -5.43 11.57
CA ILE A 112 3.71 -6.19 11.85
C ILE A 112 3.97 -6.15 13.34
N LYS A 113 4.30 -7.31 13.92
CA LYS A 113 4.77 -7.45 15.30
C LYS A 113 6.05 -8.27 15.31
N ARG A 114 7.07 -7.77 16.00
CA ARG A 114 8.32 -8.48 16.27
C ARG A 114 8.39 -8.79 17.76
N LEU A 115 8.71 -10.05 18.09
CA LEU A 115 8.92 -10.50 19.46
C LEU A 115 10.10 -11.47 19.46
N ASP A 116 11.22 -11.08 20.05
CA ASP A 116 12.49 -11.81 19.98
C ASP A 116 12.87 -12.17 18.53
N HIS A 117 12.94 -13.46 18.22
CA HIS A 117 13.21 -13.98 16.89
C HIS A 117 11.95 -14.26 16.08
N TRP A 118 10.76 -13.85 16.54
CA TRP A 118 9.50 -14.06 15.84
C TRP A 118 9.08 -12.80 15.09
N LEU A 119 8.75 -12.98 13.81
CA LEU A 119 8.08 -11.97 13.00
C LEU A 119 6.64 -12.44 12.74
N MET A 120 5.65 -11.76 13.31
CA MET A 120 4.25 -11.95 12.96
C MET A 120 3.79 -10.83 12.02
N VAL A 121 3.22 -11.21 10.89
CA VAL A 121 2.53 -10.29 9.97
C VAL A 121 1.07 -10.66 9.91
N ARG A 122 0.19 -9.67 10.09
CA ARG A 122 -1.26 -9.81 9.96
C ARG A 122 -1.73 -8.99 8.78
N ALA A 123 -2.59 -9.55 7.92
CA ALA A 123 -3.36 -8.81 6.93
C ALA A 123 -4.84 -9.18 7.08
N ALA A 124 -5.71 -8.16 7.21
CA ALA A 124 -7.10 -8.34 7.63
C ALA A 124 -7.21 -9.27 8.85
N ASN A 125 -7.91 -10.39 8.75
CA ASN A 125 -8.05 -11.36 9.85
C ASN A 125 -7.09 -12.55 9.81
N MET A 126 -6.14 -12.58 8.87
CA MET A 126 -5.13 -13.65 8.75
C MET A 126 -3.77 -13.22 9.28
N LYS A 127 -3.04 -14.16 9.90
CA LYS A 127 -1.70 -13.97 10.45
C LYS A 127 -0.76 -15.07 9.98
N ILE A 128 0.47 -14.68 9.67
CA ILE A 128 1.63 -15.57 9.46
C ILE A 128 2.71 -15.20 10.48
N THR A 129 3.31 -16.18 11.12
CA THR A 129 4.45 -16.00 12.02
C THR A 129 5.64 -16.79 11.52
N VAL A 130 6.80 -16.14 11.47
CA VAL A 130 8.05 -16.68 10.94
C VAL A 130 9.13 -16.63 12.04
N ASP A 131 9.86 -17.73 12.20
CA ASP A 131 11.14 -17.75 12.92
C ASP A 131 12.18 -17.04 12.07
N THR A 132 12.73 -15.94 12.56
CA THR A 132 13.72 -15.14 11.81
C THR A 132 15.11 -15.78 11.78
N ARG A 133 15.38 -16.81 12.60
CA ARG A 133 16.69 -17.49 12.64
C ARG A 133 16.94 -18.37 11.42
N ASP A 134 15.93 -19.16 11.02
CA ASP A 134 15.99 -20.07 9.88
C ASP A 134 14.92 -19.77 8.80
N ARG A 135 14.15 -18.69 8.99
CA ARG A 135 13.06 -18.22 8.12
C ARG A 135 11.89 -19.21 8.02
N ARG A 136 11.71 -20.09 9.00
CA ARG A 136 10.61 -21.07 9.01
C ARG A 136 9.28 -20.46 9.40
N ILE A 137 8.23 -20.80 8.67
CA ILE A 137 6.85 -20.46 9.06
C ILE A 137 6.47 -21.36 10.23
N VAL A 138 6.17 -20.77 11.38
CA VAL A 138 5.85 -21.53 12.61
C VAL A 138 4.38 -21.48 12.98
N ASN A 139 3.62 -20.54 12.43
CA ASN A 139 2.19 -20.46 12.68
C ASN A 139 1.47 -19.72 11.55
N ILE A 140 0.35 -20.30 11.13
CA ILE A 140 -0.72 -19.63 10.39
C ILE A 140 -1.95 -19.61 11.29
N SER A 141 -2.58 -18.45 11.48
CA SER A 141 -3.78 -18.34 12.32
C SER A 141 -4.73 -17.23 11.88
N GLY A 142 -5.97 -17.28 12.42
CA GLY A 142 -7.03 -16.34 12.11
C GLY A 142 -8.06 -16.88 11.11
N GLY A 143 -8.87 -15.97 10.54
CA GLY A 143 -9.89 -16.31 9.55
C GLY A 143 -11.06 -17.16 10.06
N GLY A 144 -11.75 -17.78 9.11
CA GLY A 144 -12.88 -18.70 9.32
C GLY A 144 -13.28 -19.46 8.05
N CYS A 145 -12.41 -19.41 7.02
CA CYS A 145 -12.65 -20.06 5.75
C CYS A 145 -12.27 -21.55 5.83
N PRO A 146 -12.94 -22.43 5.05
CA PRO A 146 -12.74 -23.88 5.14
C PRO A 146 -11.34 -24.36 4.72
N ASP A 147 -10.59 -23.56 3.95
CA ASP A 147 -9.23 -23.89 3.49
C ASP A 147 -8.13 -23.50 4.48
N VAL A 148 -8.43 -22.71 5.52
CA VAL A 148 -7.42 -22.24 6.49
C VAL A 148 -6.68 -23.39 7.19
N PRO A 149 -7.35 -24.47 7.68
CA PRO A 149 -6.64 -25.58 8.31
C PRO A 149 -5.64 -26.26 7.36
N TRP A 150 -6.01 -26.41 6.10
CA TRP A 150 -5.13 -27.02 5.10
C TRP A 150 -3.98 -26.09 4.70
N LEU A 151 -4.23 -24.78 4.51
CA LEU A 151 -3.18 -23.79 4.30
C LEU A 151 -2.17 -23.78 5.45
N ALA A 152 -2.65 -23.87 6.70
CA ALA A 152 -1.78 -23.95 7.86
C ALA A 152 -0.94 -25.24 7.86
N HIS A 153 -1.54 -26.37 7.47
CA HIS A 153 -0.83 -27.65 7.38
C HIS A 153 0.30 -27.63 6.34
N GLU A 154 0.03 -27.11 5.14
CA GLU A 154 1.00 -27.08 4.04
C GLU A 154 2.14 -26.07 4.27
N LEU A 155 1.84 -24.94 4.93
CA LEU A 155 2.81 -23.84 5.08
C LEU A 155 3.65 -23.97 6.36
N CYS A 156 3.04 -24.37 7.48
CA CYS A 156 3.76 -24.47 8.75
C CYS A 156 4.85 -25.54 8.68
N GLY A 157 6.03 -25.19 9.19
CA GLY A 157 7.20 -26.05 9.12
C GLY A 157 8.02 -25.85 7.86
N THR A 158 7.56 -25.13 6.84
CA THR A 158 8.34 -24.85 5.63
C THR A 158 9.07 -23.51 5.76
N ARG A 159 10.23 -23.38 5.12
CA ARG A 159 10.93 -22.08 5.06
C ARG A 159 10.18 -21.12 4.14
N LEU A 160 10.14 -19.83 4.49
CA LEU A 160 9.38 -18.82 3.77
C LEU A 160 9.82 -18.65 2.30
N ASP A 161 11.08 -18.93 1.99
CA ASP A 161 11.65 -18.92 0.64
C ASP A 161 11.30 -20.16 -0.20
N GLU A 162 10.92 -21.26 0.46
CA GLU A 162 10.58 -22.55 -0.18
C GLU A 162 9.07 -22.81 -0.21
N ALA A 163 8.33 -22.18 0.71
CA ALA A 163 6.90 -22.38 0.86
C ALA A 163 6.14 -21.93 -0.40
N PRO A 164 5.11 -22.69 -0.83
CA PRO A 164 4.25 -22.25 -1.89
C PRO A 164 3.54 -20.95 -1.50
N GLU A 165 3.29 -20.09 -2.47
CA GLU A 165 2.45 -18.91 -2.26
C GLU A 165 1.03 -19.36 -1.86
N PRO A 166 0.41 -18.79 -0.81
CA PRO A 166 -0.93 -19.15 -0.39
C PRO A 166 -1.94 -19.22 -1.54
N LEU A 167 -1.96 -18.24 -2.46
CA LEU A 167 -2.89 -18.23 -3.60
C LEU A 167 -2.65 -19.33 -4.65
N ARG A 168 -1.53 -20.05 -4.60
CA ARG A 168 -1.31 -21.24 -5.46
C ARG A 168 -2.02 -22.47 -4.94
N ILE A 169 -2.34 -22.47 -3.65
CA ILE A 169 -2.81 -23.65 -2.94
C ILE A 169 -4.23 -23.46 -2.39
N GLY A 170 -4.65 -22.23 -2.04
CA GLY A 170 -6.01 -21.91 -1.60
C GLY A 170 -6.76 -20.96 -2.53
N GLN A 171 -8.05 -20.73 -2.24
CA GLN A 171 -8.93 -19.93 -3.11
C GLN A 171 -9.85 -18.96 -2.34
N THR A 172 -9.87 -18.99 -1.01
CA THR A 172 -10.81 -18.17 -0.24
C THR A 172 -10.31 -16.74 -0.01
N LEU A 173 -11.18 -15.88 0.53
CA LEU A 173 -10.80 -14.53 0.97
C LEU A 173 -9.73 -14.57 2.08
N CYS A 174 -9.77 -15.59 2.94
CA CYS A 174 -8.73 -15.81 3.94
C CYS A 174 -7.40 -16.16 3.26
N CYS A 175 -7.41 -17.01 2.23
CA CYS A 175 -6.22 -17.32 1.43
C CYS A 175 -5.60 -16.05 0.82
N TYR A 176 -6.42 -15.18 0.22
CA TYR A 176 -5.95 -13.89 -0.31
C TYR A 176 -5.34 -12.99 0.77
N SER A 177 -6.00 -12.89 1.93
CA SER A 177 -5.46 -12.10 3.05
C SER A 177 -4.13 -12.67 3.52
N LEU A 178 -4.02 -13.99 3.63
CA LEU A 178 -2.79 -14.68 4.00
C LEU A 178 -1.68 -14.45 2.96
N GLN A 179 -2.00 -14.40 1.67
CA GLN A 179 -1.05 -14.05 0.61
C GLN A 179 -0.44 -12.66 0.84
N LYS A 180 -1.26 -11.65 1.14
CA LYS A 180 -0.73 -10.29 1.42
C LYS A 180 0.20 -10.30 2.64
N ALA A 181 -0.15 -11.04 3.68
CA ALA A 181 0.72 -11.19 4.86
C ALA A 181 2.02 -11.95 4.53
N PHE A 182 1.97 -12.95 3.65
CA PHE A 182 3.12 -13.73 3.19
C PHE A 182 4.09 -12.88 2.35
N GLU A 183 3.59 -12.09 1.41
CA GLU A 183 4.37 -11.15 0.61
C GLU A 183 5.06 -10.11 1.50
N GLU A 184 4.33 -9.55 2.46
CA GLU A 184 4.89 -8.58 3.39
C GLU A 184 5.95 -9.21 4.32
N ALA A 185 5.73 -10.45 4.80
CA ALA A 185 6.75 -11.18 5.57
C ALA A 185 8.04 -11.39 4.76
N ARG A 186 7.92 -11.72 3.46
CA ARG A 186 9.08 -11.82 2.55
C ARG A 186 9.79 -10.49 2.41
N ARG A 187 9.06 -9.40 2.22
CA ARG A 187 9.60 -8.04 2.12
C ARG A 187 10.37 -7.63 3.38
N GLN A 188 9.78 -7.86 4.55
CA GLN A 188 10.37 -7.55 5.86
C GLN A 188 11.67 -8.31 6.14
N LEU A 189 11.80 -9.53 5.63
CA LEU A 189 13.00 -10.36 5.81
C LEU A 189 14.01 -10.22 4.67
N ALA A 190 13.63 -9.65 3.52
CA ALA A 190 14.55 -9.33 2.44
C ALA A 190 15.38 -8.07 2.72
N CYS A 191 14.83 -7.11 3.46
CA CYS A 191 15.49 -5.83 3.71
C CYS A 191 16.57 -5.86 4.82
N GLY A 192 16.87 -7.04 5.40
CA GLY A 192 17.85 -7.18 6.48
C GLY A 192 17.44 -6.39 7.73
N ALA A 193 16.75 -7.05 8.66
CA ALA A 193 16.57 -6.54 10.02
C ALA A 193 17.63 -7.17 10.92
#